data_AF-A0A1B6M3S9-F1
#
_entry.id   AF-A0A1B6M3S9-F1
#
_cell.length_a   1.000
_cell.length_b   1.000
_cell.length_c   1.000
_cell.angle_alpha   90.00
_cell.angle_beta   90.00
_cell.angle_gamma   90.00
#
_symmetry.space_group_name_H-M   'P 1'
#
loop_
_entity.id
_entity.type
_entity.pdbx_description
1 polymer ?
#
loop_
_entity_poly.entity_id
_entity_poly.type
_entity_poly.pdbx_seq_one_letter_code
_entity_poly.pdbx_strand_id
1 'polypeptide(L)'
;HWDKLVISAKSFPVNYWDKFVKKKVRQKYSESYDFDSISNLLGMEKTSFSSQETEETTGIVSFILNIDWRYQVWKAGVTITDNAFLYSLWYFTFSILGNFNNFFFAAHLLDVAVGFKTLRTILQSVTHNGKQLVLTVMLLTIIVYIYTVIAFNFFRKFYVQEEDESVDKKCHDMLTCFVFHLYKGVRAGGGIGDEIEPPDGDDYEVYRIMFDITFFFFVIIILLAIIQGLIIDAFGELRDQLESVKEDMESNCFICGIGKDYFDKVPHGFDTHVQQEHNLANYMFFLMHLINKPDTEFTGQETYVWNMYQQRCWDFFPVGDCFRKQYEDELSGGGG
;
A
#
# COMPACT_ATOMS: atom_id res chain seq x y z
N HIS A 1 -7.91 -9.53 14.61
CA HIS A 1 -8.69 -10.74 14.98
C HIS A 1 -7.88 -12.02 14.78
N TRP A 2 -7.18 -12.16 13.64
CA TRP A 2 -6.30 -13.31 13.32
C TRP A 2 -5.24 -13.62 14.39
N ASP A 3 -4.60 -12.60 14.97
CA ASP A 3 -3.52 -12.79 15.94
C ASP A 3 -3.97 -13.37 17.30
N LYS A 4 -5.28 -13.38 17.59
CA LYS A 4 -5.78 -14.06 18.79
C LYS A 4 -5.46 -15.55 18.78
N LEU A 5 -5.34 -16.15 17.59
CA LEU A 5 -5.05 -17.57 17.40
C LEU A 5 -3.64 -17.95 17.87
N VAL A 6 -2.66 -17.05 17.72
CA VAL A 6 -1.25 -17.34 18.00
C VAL A 6 -0.84 -17.08 19.45
N ILE A 7 -1.56 -16.23 20.20
CA ILE A 7 -1.19 -15.84 21.57
C ILE A 7 -1.10 -17.06 22.50
N SER A 8 -2.05 -18.00 22.37
CA SER A 8 -2.09 -19.24 23.15
C SER A 8 -1.20 -20.36 22.60
N ALA A 9 -0.55 -20.16 21.45
CA ALA A 9 0.29 -21.19 20.81
C ALA A 9 1.56 -21.43 21.64
N LYS A 10 1.98 -22.69 21.78
CA LYS A 10 3.17 -23.05 22.58
C LYS A 10 4.43 -22.54 21.93
N SER A 11 4.49 -22.58 20.59
CA SER A 11 5.65 -22.13 19.82
C SER A 11 5.79 -20.61 19.73
N PHE A 12 4.84 -19.81 20.22
CA PHE A 12 5.00 -18.36 20.24
C PHE A 12 5.97 -17.93 21.35
N PRO A 13 7.05 -17.16 21.09
CA PRO A 13 7.40 -16.44 19.85
C PRO A 13 8.68 -16.97 19.13
N VAL A 14 8.61 -18.12 18.45
CA VAL A 14 9.76 -18.81 17.85
C VAL A 14 10.53 -18.00 16.78
N ASN A 15 9.89 -17.06 16.08
CA ASN A 15 10.58 -16.23 15.07
C ASN A 15 11.06 -14.87 15.58
N TYR A 16 10.65 -14.46 16.79
CA TYR A 16 11.07 -13.18 17.37
C TYR A 16 12.31 -13.35 18.24
N TRP A 17 13.12 -12.32 18.44
CA TRP A 17 14.31 -12.42 19.27
C TRP A 17 13.98 -12.80 20.73
N ASP A 18 13.21 -11.97 21.42
CA ASP A 18 12.93 -12.18 22.84
C ASP A 18 11.94 -13.34 23.05
N LYS A 19 12.43 -14.45 23.59
CA LYS A 19 11.62 -15.64 23.90
C LYS A 19 10.85 -15.52 25.21
N PHE A 20 11.13 -14.50 26.02
CA PHE A 20 10.58 -14.36 27.37
C PHE A 20 9.39 -13.41 27.45
N VAL A 21 8.84 -12.97 26.31
CA VAL A 21 7.71 -12.03 26.24
C VAL A 21 6.51 -12.47 27.08
N LYS A 22 6.15 -13.76 27.06
CA LYS A 22 5.01 -14.28 27.86
C LYS A 22 5.23 -14.09 29.37
N LYS A 23 6.46 -14.30 29.84
CA LYS A 23 6.84 -14.08 31.26
C LYS A 23 6.79 -12.59 31.60
N LYS A 24 7.30 -11.72 30.73
CA LYS A 24 7.28 -10.26 30.91
C LYS A 24 5.85 -9.71 30.98
N VAL A 25 4.96 -10.16 30.09
CA VAL A 25 3.53 -9.77 30.11
C VAL A 25 2.87 -10.21 31.40
N ARG A 26 3.10 -11.46 31.83
CA ARG A 26 2.55 -11.98 33.09
C ARG A 26 3.01 -11.16 34.30
N GLN A 27 4.27 -10.74 34.34
CA GLN A 27 4.81 -9.92 35.43
C GLN A 27 4.30 -8.47 35.39
N LYS A 28 4.17 -7.88 34.19
CA LYS A 28 3.72 -6.48 34.05
C LYS A 28 2.26 -6.28 34.48
N TYR A 29 1.41 -7.28 34.25
CA TYR A 29 -0.03 -7.18 34.49
C TYR A 29 -0.51 -7.96 35.73
N SER A 30 0.40 -8.51 36.53
CA SER A 30 0.04 -9.31 37.72
C SER A 30 -0.67 -8.54 38.82
N GLU A 31 -0.49 -7.22 38.88
CA GLU A 31 -1.16 -6.36 39.88
C GLU A 31 -2.60 -6.01 39.48
N SER A 32 -2.89 -5.95 38.18
CA SER A 32 -4.20 -5.52 37.65
C SER A 32 -5.13 -6.69 37.35
N TYR A 33 -4.59 -7.86 37.05
CA TYR A 33 -5.37 -9.04 36.65
C TYR A 33 -4.90 -10.28 37.37
N ASP A 34 -5.81 -11.23 37.51
CA ASP A 34 -5.55 -12.52 38.13
C ASP A 34 -4.50 -13.35 37.35
N PHE A 35 -3.62 -14.00 38.10
CA PHE A 35 -2.46 -14.73 37.60
C PHE A 35 -2.85 -15.92 36.71
N ASP A 36 -3.86 -16.67 37.13
CA ASP A 36 -4.34 -17.84 36.40
C ASP A 36 -5.05 -17.44 35.10
N SER A 37 -5.80 -16.33 35.16
CA SER A 37 -6.47 -15.76 33.98
C SER A 37 -5.49 -15.36 32.87
N ILE A 38 -4.38 -14.68 33.21
CA ILE A 38 -3.33 -14.32 32.23
C ILE A 38 -2.61 -15.57 31.71
N SER A 39 -2.30 -16.53 32.59
CA SER A 39 -1.57 -17.74 32.21
C SER A 39 -2.37 -18.60 31.23
N ASN A 40 -3.68 -18.74 31.47
CA ASN A 40 -4.61 -19.43 30.57
C ASN A 40 -4.72 -18.74 29.20
N LEU A 41 -4.81 -17.40 29.18
CA LEU A 41 -4.87 -16.63 27.93
C LEU A 41 -3.60 -16.80 27.08
N LEU A 42 -2.43 -16.78 27.71
CA LEU A 42 -1.13 -16.94 27.04
C LEU A 42 -0.80 -18.40 26.68
N GLY A 43 -1.67 -19.35 27.03
CA GLY A 43 -1.42 -20.78 26.85
C GLY A 43 -0.18 -21.25 27.61
N MET A 44 0.14 -20.62 28.73
CA MET A 44 1.23 -21.06 29.61
C MET A 44 0.70 -22.23 30.44
N GLU A 45 1.12 -23.45 30.12
CA GLU A 45 0.79 -24.61 30.95
C GLU A 45 1.36 -24.40 32.36
N LYS A 46 0.60 -24.84 33.38
CA LYS A 46 1.06 -24.85 34.77
C LYS A 46 2.37 -25.63 34.80
N THR A 47 3.46 -24.89 34.96
CA THR A 47 4.81 -25.46 34.98
C THR A 47 5.01 -26.08 36.36
N SER A 48 4.34 -27.20 36.58
CA SER A 48 4.48 -28.06 37.73
C SER A 48 4.34 -29.48 37.22
N PHE A 49 5.49 -30.12 37.03
CA PHE A 49 5.63 -31.58 37.04
C PHE A 49 5.14 -32.37 35.81
N SER A 50 5.70 -32.10 34.63
CA SER A 50 5.74 -33.11 33.56
C SER A 50 7.06 -33.06 32.78
N SER A 51 8.17 -33.00 33.51
CA SER A 51 9.43 -33.58 33.02
C SER A 51 9.39 -35.06 33.39
N GLN A 52 8.53 -35.82 32.71
CA GLN A 52 8.56 -37.27 32.79
C GLN A 52 8.67 -37.79 31.36
N GLU A 53 9.90 -38.16 31.03
CA GLU A 53 10.33 -39.13 30.03
C GLU A 53 9.26 -39.46 28.97
N THR A 54 9.35 -38.81 27.82
CA THR A 54 8.83 -39.40 26.58
C THR A 54 10.04 -39.82 25.77
N GLU A 55 10.29 -41.13 25.74
CA GLU A 55 11.27 -41.76 24.85
C GLU A 55 11.10 -41.20 23.43
N GLU A 56 12.18 -40.65 22.88
CA GLU A 56 12.23 -40.15 21.52
C GLU A 56 12.08 -41.31 20.53
N THR A 57 10.83 -41.64 20.21
CA THR A 57 10.54 -42.47 19.04
C THR A 57 10.80 -41.61 17.80
N THR A 58 11.97 -41.80 17.18
CA THR A 58 12.46 -41.13 15.96
C THR A 58 11.68 -41.59 14.73
N GLY A 59 10.38 -41.27 14.68
CA GLY A 59 9.50 -41.52 13.54
C GLY A 59 8.94 -40.22 12.99
N ILE A 60 8.89 -40.09 11.66
CA ILE A 60 8.33 -38.92 10.95
C ILE A 60 6.87 -38.64 11.41
N VAL A 61 6.12 -39.68 11.78
CA VAL A 61 4.74 -39.57 12.28
C VAL A 61 4.68 -38.95 13.68
N SER A 62 5.60 -39.30 14.58
CA SER A 62 5.71 -38.69 15.92
C SER A 62 6.10 -37.21 15.81
N PHE A 63 6.99 -36.89 14.88
CA PHE A 63 7.34 -35.50 14.58
C PHE A 63 6.14 -34.68 14.07
N ILE A 64 5.34 -35.20 13.13
CA ILE A 64 4.15 -34.51 12.60
C ILE A 64 3.10 -34.26 13.69
N LEU A 65 2.89 -35.22 14.59
CA LEU A 65 1.93 -35.09 15.69
C LEU A 65 2.38 -34.06 16.75
N ASN A 66 3.69 -33.82 16.89
CA ASN A 66 4.26 -32.84 17.82
C ASN A 66 4.30 -31.40 17.27
N ILE A 67 3.84 -31.15 16.05
CA ILE A 67 3.80 -29.80 15.46
C ILE A 67 2.64 -28.99 16.05
N ASP A 68 2.93 -27.74 16.44
CA ASP A 68 1.91 -26.77 16.85
C ASP A 68 1.09 -26.29 15.63
N TRP A 69 0.01 -27.03 15.32
CA TRP A 69 -0.87 -26.73 14.18
C TRP A 69 -1.52 -25.34 14.28
N ARG A 70 -1.77 -24.83 15.49
CA ARG A 70 -2.31 -23.47 15.67
C ARG A 70 -1.31 -22.44 15.18
N TYR A 71 -0.04 -22.57 15.57
CA TYR A 71 1.02 -21.69 15.07
C TYR A 71 1.19 -21.78 13.55
N GLN A 72 1.14 -22.99 12.98
CA GLN A 72 1.28 -23.18 11.53
C GLN A 72 0.11 -22.58 10.74
N VAL A 73 -1.13 -22.75 11.19
CA VAL A 73 -2.31 -22.14 10.55
C VAL A 73 -2.22 -20.61 10.61
N TRP A 74 -1.84 -20.03 11.76
CA TRP A 74 -1.63 -18.58 11.86
C TRP A 74 -0.55 -18.11 10.87
N LYS A 75 0.60 -18.78 10.85
CA LYS A 75 1.72 -18.47 9.96
C LYS A 75 1.30 -18.55 8.48
N ALA A 76 0.59 -19.61 8.09
CA ALA A 76 0.08 -19.77 6.73
C ALA A 76 -0.89 -18.64 6.36
N GLY A 77 -1.78 -18.23 7.27
CA GLY A 77 -2.66 -17.09 7.04
C GLY A 77 -1.90 -15.79 6.81
N VAL A 78 -0.87 -15.52 7.62
CA VAL A 78 0.00 -14.34 7.44
C VAL A 78 0.71 -14.39 6.08
N THR A 79 1.27 -15.56 5.69
CA THR A 79 1.91 -15.73 4.38
C THR A 79 0.94 -15.53 3.22
N ILE A 80 -0.29 -16.04 3.32
CA ILE A 80 -1.30 -15.90 2.25
C ILE A 80 -1.82 -14.46 2.14
N THR A 81 -1.78 -13.67 3.21
CA THR A 81 -2.13 -12.24 3.14
C THR A 81 -1.02 -11.35 2.60
N ASP A 82 0.20 -11.86 2.43
CA ASP A 82 1.30 -11.08 1.88
C ASP A 82 1.13 -10.86 0.37
N ASN A 83 1.18 -9.60 -0.06
CA ASN A 83 0.95 -9.22 -1.46
C ASN A 83 2.02 -9.80 -2.40
N ALA A 84 3.28 -9.87 -1.94
CA ALA A 84 4.36 -10.42 -2.76
C ALA A 84 4.19 -11.93 -2.94
N PHE A 85 3.83 -12.66 -1.87
CA PHE A 85 3.50 -14.07 -1.96
C PHE A 85 2.29 -14.33 -2.87
N LEU A 86 1.21 -13.56 -2.73
CA LEU A 86 0.03 -13.68 -3.61
C LEU A 86 0.37 -13.45 -5.08
N TYR A 87 1.24 -12.48 -5.37
CA TYR A 87 1.74 -12.24 -6.72
C TYR A 87 2.48 -13.46 -7.27
N SER A 88 3.44 -14.01 -6.51
CA SER A 88 4.16 -15.22 -6.90
C SER A 88 3.25 -16.45 -7.04
N LEU A 89 2.24 -16.59 -6.18
CA LEU A 89 1.25 -17.67 -6.24
C LEU A 89 0.40 -17.58 -7.52
N TRP A 90 -0.04 -16.39 -7.89
CA TRP A 90 -0.77 -16.16 -9.13
C TRP A 90 0.10 -16.41 -10.36
N TYR A 91 1.35 -15.95 -10.34
CA TYR A 91 2.32 -16.22 -11.39
C TYR A 91 2.52 -17.74 -11.59
N PHE A 92 2.71 -18.49 -10.51
CA PHE A 92 2.82 -19.94 -10.55
C PHE A 92 1.55 -20.63 -11.06
N THR A 93 0.38 -20.13 -10.65
CA THR A 93 -0.92 -20.65 -11.11
C THR A 93 -1.11 -20.44 -12.61
N PHE A 94 -0.74 -19.27 -13.14
CA PHE A 94 -0.74 -19.02 -14.58
C PHE A 94 0.26 -19.90 -15.33
N SER A 95 1.41 -20.25 -14.74
CA SER A 95 2.34 -21.22 -15.36
C SER A 95 1.72 -22.61 -15.48
N ILE A 96 1.00 -23.10 -14.46
CA ILE A 96 0.27 -24.37 -14.53
C ILE A 96 -0.83 -24.30 -15.60
N LEU A 97 -1.63 -23.22 -15.58
CA LEU A 97 -2.71 -23.00 -16.56
C LEU A 97 -2.19 -22.86 -18.00
N GLY A 98 -0.97 -22.34 -18.17
CA GLY A 98 -0.26 -22.26 -19.44
C GLY A 98 -0.09 -23.61 -20.13
N ASN A 99 0.09 -24.69 -19.36
CA ASN A 99 0.18 -26.04 -19.91
C ASN A 99 -1.15 -26.53 -20.52
N PHE A 100 -2.29 -26.03 -20.02
CA PHE A 100 -3.60 -26.34 -20.59
C PHE A 100 -3.96 -25.44 -21.77
N ASN A 101 -3.58 -24.16 -21.70
CA ASN A 101 -3.79 -23.20 -22.78
C ASN A 101 -2.63 -22.21 -22.90
N ASN A 102 -2.03 -22.14 -24.09
CA ASN A 102 -0.88 -21.28 -24.40
C ASN A 102 -1.12 -19.78 -24.14
N PHE A 103 -2.38 -19.32 -24.12
CA PHE A 103 -2.72 -17.92 -23.82
C PHE A 103 -2.17 -17.44 -22.47
N PHE A 104 -2.15 -18.28 -21.44
CA PHE A 104 -1.70 -17.87 -20.11
C PHE A 104 -0.19 -17.58 -20.06
N PHE A 105 0.61 -18.09 -21.00
CA PHE A 105 2.02 -17.69 -21.10
C PHE A 105 2.17 -16.22 -21.50
N ALA A 106 1.24 -15.66 -22.29
CA ALA A 106 1.26 -14.23 -22.62
C ALA A 106 1.06 -13.34 -21.39
N ALA A 107 0.27 -13.78 -20.41
CA ALA A 107 0.05 -13.03 -19.18
C ALA A 107 1.32 -12.87 -18.33
N HIS A 108 2.29 -13.78 -18.44
CA HIS A 108 3.58 -13.66 -17.73
C HIS A 108 4.40 -12.46 -18.21
N LEU A 109 4.17 -12.00 -19.45
CA LEU A 109 4.86 -10.83 -19.99
C LEU A 109 4.48 -9.53 -19.25
N LEU A 110 3.33 -9.49 -18.57
CA LEU A 110 2.93 -8.35 -17.73
C LEU A 110 3.87 -8.14 -16.53
N ASP A 111 4.63 -9.17 -16.11
CA ASP A 111 5.62 -9.07 -15.03
C ASP A 111 6.71 -8.04 -15.36
N VAL A 112 7.05 -7.88 -16.64
CA VAL A 112 7.99 -6.85 -17.11
C VAL A 112 7.57 -5.46 -16.63
N ALA A 113 6.28 -5.15 -16.61
CA ALA A 113 5.77 -3.85 -16.16
C ALA A 113 5.96 -3.62 -14.65
N VAL A 114 5.97 -4.69 -13.84
CA VAL A 114 6.14 -4.60 -12.38
C VAL A 114 7.62 -4.72 -11.97
N GLY A 115 8.43 -5.41 -12.77
CA GLY A 115 9.86 -5.64 -12.54
C GLY A 115 10.69 -4.36 -12.62
N PHE A 116 10.38 -3.45 -13.55
CA PHE A 116 11.13 -2.19 -13.70
C PHE A 116 10.59 -1.09 -12.78
N LYS A 117 11.49 -0.45 -12.01
CA LYS A 117 11.14 0.65 -11.09
C LYS A 117 10.35 1.77 -11.77
N THR A 118 10.78 2.21 -12.96
CA THR A 118 10.12 3.28 -13.71
C THR A 118 8.70 2.91 -14.16
N LEU A 119 8.50 1.68 -14.64
CA LEU A 119 7.17 1.20 -15.06
C LEU A 119 6.25 0.99 -13.86
N ARG A 120 6.80 0.59 -12.71
CA ARG A 120 6.04 0.52 -11.45
C ARG A 120 5.50 1.88 -11.04
N THR A 121 6.27 2.96 -11.19
CA THR A 121 5.80 4.32 -10.93
C THR A 121 4.64 4.72 -11.86
N ILE A 122 4.68 4.31 -13.13
CA ILE A 122 3.58 4.52 -14.08
C ILE A 122 2.31 3.75 -13.67
N LEU A 123 2.44 2.51 -13.22
CA LEU A 123 1.29 1.76 -12.71
C LEU A 123 0.75 2.39 -11.42
N GLN A 124 1.66 2.83 -10.54
CA GLN A 124 1.32 3.47 -9.28
C GLN A 124 0.53 4.75 -9.48
N SER A 125 0.87 5.60 -10.47
CA SER A 125 0.13 6.84 -10.72
C SER A 125 -1.35 6.59 -11.02
N VAL A 126 -1.66 5.57 -11.83
CA VAL A 126 -3.06 5.20 -12.12
C VAL A 126 -3.76 4.63 -10.88
N THR A 127 -3.05 3.84 -10.07
CA THR A 127 -3.64 3.23 -8.86
C THR A 127 -3.74 4.19 -7.66
N HIS A 128 -2.93 5.26 -7.62
CA HIS A 128 -2.87 6.22 -6.50
C HIS A 128 -4.24 6.87 -6.27
N ASN A 129 -4.84 7.38 -7.35
CA ASN A 129 -6.17 7.99 -7.35
C ASN A 129 -7.28 7.00 -7.76
N GLY A 130 -7.04 5.69 -7.61
CA GLY A 130 -7.93 4.64 -8.11
C GLY A 130 -9.37 4.74 -7.57
N LYS A 131 -9.56 5.12 -6.30
CA LYS A 131 -10.89 5.34 -5.72
C LYS A 131 -11.63 6.48 -6.44
N GLN A 132 -10.95 7.59 -6.72
CA GLN A 132 -11.55 8.73 -7.43
C GLN A 132 -11.85 8.37 -8.89
N LEU A 133 -10.95 7.62 -9.54
CA LEU A 133 -11.15 7.13 -10.90
C LEU A 133 -12.41 6.24 -11.00
N VAL A 134 -12.56 5.27 -10.10
CA VAL A 134 -13.75 4.39 -10.06
C VAL A 134 -15.03 5.19 -9.82
N LEU A 135 -15.02 6.15 -8.90
CA LEU A 135 -16.18 7.02 -8.66
C LEU A 135 -16.53 7.88 -9.89
N THR A 136 -15.53 8.35 -10.62
CA THR A 136 -15.73 9.15 -11.85
C THR A 136 -16.30 8.30 -12.98
N VAL A 137 -15.81 7.07 -13.16
CA VAL A 137 -16.38 6.11 -14.13
C VAL A 137 -17.81 5.72 -13.76
N MET A 138 -18.12 5.59 -12.45
CA MET A 138 -19.48 5.37 -11.98
C MET A 138 -20.40 6.55 -12.34
N LEU A 139 -19.94 7.79 -12.12
CA LEU A 139 -20.69 9.00 -12.49
C LEU A 139 -20.94 9.06 -14.01
N LEU A 140 -19.91 8.77 -14.83
CA LEU A 140 -20.03 8.65 -16.29
C LEU A 140 -21.12 7.63 -16.68
N THR A 141 -21.10 6.46 -16.05
CA THR A 141 -22.09 5.40 -16.31
C THR A 141 -23.52 5.86 -15.97
N ILE A 142 -23.71 6.58 -14.86
CA ILE A 142 -25.01 7.13 -14.45
C ILE A 142 -25.50 8.18 -15.45
N ILE A 143 -24.64 9.10 -15.88
CA ILE A 143 -25.00 10.15 -16.83
C ILE A 143 -25.39 9.54 -18.18
N VAL A 144 -24.59 8.60 -18.69
CA VAL A 144 -24.90 7.86 -19.93
C VAL A 144 -26.22 7.10 -19.81
N TYR A 145 -26.51 6.51 -18.64
CA TYR A 145 -27.79 5.85 -18.40
C TYR A 145 -28.98 6.82 -18.47
N ILE A 146 -28.87 8.03 -17.91
CA ILE A 146 -29.93 9.06 -18.01
C ILE A 146 -30.17 9.43 -19.48
N TYR A 147 -29.12 9.69 -20.26
CA TYR A 147 -29.23 9.95 -21.70
C TYR A 147 -29.86 8.76 -22.44
N THR A 148 -29.53 7.53 -22.05
CA THR A 148 -30.13 6.31 -22.62
C THR A 148 -31.64 6.26 -22.36
N VAL A 149 -32.11 6.56 -21.15
CA VAL A 149 -33.55 6.56 -20.82
C VAL A 149 -34.29 7.61 -21.65
N ILE A 150 -33.71 8.79 -21.82
CA ILE A 150 -34.28 9.87 -22.64
C ILE A 150 -34.35 9.42 -24.11
N ALA A 151 -33.25 8.88 -24.64
CA ALA A 151 -33.20 8.36 -26.01
C ALA A 151 -34.21 7.23 -26.26
N PHE A 152 -34.34 6.30 -25.32
CA PHE A 152 -35.24 5.15 -25.43
C PHE A 152 -36.72 5.54 -25.44
N ASN A 153 -37.11 6.54 -24.65
CA ASN A 153 -38.52 6.97 -24.56
C ASN A 153 -38.91 7.94 -25.67
N PHE A 154 -38.04 8.90 -26.02
CA PHE A 154 -38.39 10.00 -26.94
C PHE A 154 -37.80 9.85 -28.34
N PHE A 155 -36.58 9.33 -28.45
CA PHE A 155 -35.82 9.31 -29.71
C PHE A 155 -35.68 7.93 -30.33
N ARG A 156 -36.46 6.94 -29.88
CA ARG A 156 -36.37 5.52 -30.31
C ARG A 156 -36.35 5.32 -31.83
N LYS A 157 -37.10 6.15 -32.58
CA LYS A 157 -37.22 6.06 -34.03
C LYS A 157 -35.91 6.31 -34.77
N PHE A 158 -35.01 7.14 -34.21
CA PHE A 158 -33.74 7.50 -34.84
C PHE A 158 -32.66 6.41 -34.69
N TYR A 159 -32.87 5.44 -33.80
CA TYR A 159 -31.91 4.36 -33.51
C TYR A 159 -32.19 3.10 -34.34
N VAL A 160 -32.87 3.26 -35.47
CA VAL A 160 -33.17 2.21 -36.43
C VAL A 160 -32.31 2.49 -37.65
N GLN A 161 -31.28 1.68 -37.87
CA GLN A 161 -30.45 1.78 -39.06
C GLN A 161 -30.92 0.72 -40.07
N GLU A 162 -31.22 1.15 -41.29
CA GLU A 162 -31.52 0.25 -42.40
C GLU A 162 -30.22 -0.01 -43.19
N GLU A 163 -29.60 -1.17 -42.99
CA GLU A 163 -28.47 -1.64 -43.79
C GLU A 163 -28.89 -2.88 -44.61
N ASP A 164 -28.79 -2.77 -45.94
CA ASP A 164 -28.84 -3.83 -46.96
C ASP A 164 -29.68 -5.07 -46.56
N GLU A 165 -31.01 -4.89 -46.56
CA GLU A 165 -32.05 -5.91 -46.32
C GLU A 165 -32.28 -6.35 -44.85
N SER A 166 -31.58 -5.76 -43.87
CA SER A 166 -31.84 -6.01 -42.44
C SER A 166 -31.98 -4.72 -41.62
N VAL A 167 -33.04 -4.66 -40.80
CA VAL A 167 -33.32 -3.50 -39.94
C VAL A 167 -32.67 -3.72 -38.57
N ASP A 168 -31.57 -3.01 -38.30
CA ASP A 168 -30.84 -3.10 -37.04
C ASP A 168 -31.38 -2.07 -36.03
N LYS A 169 -32.13 -2.56 -35.04
CA LYS A 169 -32.82 -1.73 -34.04
C LYS A 169 -32.00 -1.68 -32.74
N LYS A 170 -31.16 -0.66 -32.58
CA LYS A 170 -30.26 -0.54 -31.42
C LYS A 170 -30.98 -0.25 -30.10
N CYS A 171 -32.09 0.48 -30.15
CA CYS A 171 -32.90 0.82 -28.98
C CYS A 171 -34.26 0.10 -28.95
N HIS A 172 -34.27 -1.21 -29.26
CA HIS A 172 -35.47 -2.02 -29.03
C HIS A 172 -35.61 -2.42 -27.55
N ASP A 173 -34.51 -2.89 -26.95
CA ASP A 173 -34.43 -3.28 -25.54
C ASP A 173 -33.57 -2.27 -24.78
N MET A 174 -33.95 -2.00 -23.52
CA MET A 174 -33.27 -0.98 -22.69
C MET A 174 -31.78 -1.30 -22.50
N LEU A 175 -31.43 -2.58 -22.30
CA LEU A 175 -30.04 -2.99 -22.11
C LEU A 175 -29.21 -2.81 -23.39
N THR A 176 -29.76 -3.16 -24.55
CA THR A 176 -29.09 -2.99 -25.85
C THR A 176 -28.85 -1.51 -26.15
N CYS A 177 -29.83 -0.67 -25.87
CA CYS A 177 -29.72 0.78 -26.01
C CYS A 177 -28.63 1.35 -25.08
N PHE A 178 -28.57 0.89 -23.82
CA PHE A 178 -27.56 1.32 -22.86
C PHE A 178 -26.14 0.90 -23.27
N VAL A 179 -25.97 -0.36 -23.67
CA VAL A 179 -24.68 -0.88 -24.17
C VAL A 179 -24.25 -0.11 -25.42
N PHE A 180 -25.18 0.24 -26.31
CA PHE A 180 -24.89 1.06 -27.49
C PHE A 180 -24.34 2.44 -27.11
N HIS A 181 -24.97 3.15 -26.18
CA HIS A 181 -24.49 4.46 -25.72
C HIS A 181 -23.13 4.38 -25.01
N LEU A 182 -22.92 3.33 -24.21
CA LEU A 182 -21.65 3.14 -23.51
C LEU A 182 -20.50 2.77 -24.47
N TYR A 183 -20.78 1.95 -25.49
CA TYR A 183 -19.77 1.47 -26.43
C TYR A 183 -19.48 2.44 -27.57
N LYS A 184 -20.52 2.95 -28.25
CA LYS A 184 -20.40 3.90 -29.36
C LYS A 184 -20.41 5.34 -28.89
N GLY A 185 -21.35 5.72 -28.03
CA GLY A 185 -21.51 7.12 -27.58
C GLY A 185 -20.27 7.68 -26.87
N VAL A 186 -19.69 6.96 -25.91
CA VAL A 186 -18.50 7.43 -25.16
C VAL A 186 -17.21 7.34 -25.99
N ARG A 187 -17.17 6.46 -27.00
CA ARG A 187 -15.98 6.19 -27.82
C ARG A 187 -15.91 7.05 -29.08
N ALA A 188 -17.04 7.44 -29.63
CA ALA A 188 -17.13 8.34 -30.77
C ALA A 188 -16.64 9.73 -30.36
N GLY A 189 -15.67 10.27 -31.10
CA GLY A 189 -15.00 11.52 -30.76
C GLY A 189 -15.92 12.74 -30.80
N GLY A 190 -16.98 12.73 -31.63
CA GLY A 190 -18.01 13.78 -31.70
C GLY A 190 -19.26 13.50 -30.85
N GLY A 191 -19.27 12.41 -30.08
CA GLY A 191 -20.43 11.98 -29.28
C GLY A 191 -21.39 11.08 -30.06
N ILE A 192 -22.60 10.92 -29.52
CA ILE A 192 -23.57 9.92 -30.01
C ILE A 192 -24.18 10.27 -31.39
N GLY A 193 -24.15 11.55 -31.78
CA GLY A 193 -24.67 12.02 -33.07
C GLY A 193 -23.89 11.52 -34.29
N ASP A 194 -22.63 11.09 -34.13
CA ASP A 194 -21.81 10.56 -35.23
C ASP A 194 -22.29 9.17 -35.71
N GLU A 195 -23.03 8.45 -34.87
CA GLU A 195 -23.38 7.04 -35.08
C GLU A 195 -24.89 6.84 -35.30
N ILE A 196 -25.66 7.92 -35.35
CA ILE A 196 -27.12 7.92 -35.49
C ILE A 196 -27.50 8.70 -36.74
N GLU A 197 -28.63 8.37 -37.35
CA GLU A 197 -29.15 9.13 -38.49
C GLU A 197 -29.34 10.62 -38.18
N PRO A 198 -29.12 11.50 -39.17
CA PRO A 198 -29.26 12.94 -38.98
C PRO A 198 -30.71 13.32 -38.66
N PRO A 199 -30.92 14.38 -37.86
CA PRO A 199 -32.26 14.80 -37.42
C PRO A 199 -33.08 15.56 -38.47
N ASP A 200 -32.53 15.78 -39.66
CA ASP A 200 -33.07 16.70 -40.67
C ASP A 200 -34.50 16.35 -41.09
N GLY A 201 -35.42 17.31 -40.92
CA GLY A 201 -36.79 17.18 -41.44
C GLY A 201 -37.79 16.46 -40.52
N ASP A 202 -37.44 16.21 -39.25
CA ASP A 202 -38.34 15.65 -38.25
C ASP A 202 -38.89 16.69 -37.26
N ASP A 203 -40.10 16.47 -36.74
CA ASP A 203 -40.75 17.35 -35.75
C ASP A 203 -39.92 17.57 -34.47
N TYR A 204 -39.00 16.64 -34.13
CA TYR A 204 -38.14 16.72 -32.96
C TYR A 204 -36.70 17.17 -33.25
N GLU A 205 -36.43 17.72 -34.44
CA GLU A 205 -35.08 18.13 -34.88
C GLU A 205 -34.33 18.98 -33.84
N VAL A 206 -34.97 20.04 -33.34
CA VAL A 206 -34.36 20.96 -32.35
C VAL A 206 -34.02 20.23 -31.03
N TYR A 207 -34.91 19.34 -30.57
CA TYR A 207 -34.68 18.58 -29.34
C TYR A 207 -33.56 17.55 -29.51
N ARG A 208 -33.45 16.96 -30.70
CA ARG A 208 -32.39 16.00 -31.04
C ARG A 208 -31.02 16.67 -31.12
N ILE A 209 -30.92 17.84 -31.77
CA ILE A 209 -29.69 18.64 -31.81
C ILE A 209 -29.24 19.03 -30.40
N MET A 210 -30.17 19.49 -29.54
CA MET A 210 -29.85 19.81 -28.15
C MET A 210 -29.38 18.59 -27.36
N PHE A 211 -29.99 17.43 -27.59
CA PHE A 211 -29.56 16.17 -26.97
C PHE A 211 -28.13 15.80 -27.38
N ASP A 212 -27.80 15.86 -28.66
CA ASP A 212 -26.46 15.49 -29.16
C ASP A 212 -25.37 16.47 -28.68
N ILE A 213 -25.63 17.78 -28.71
CA ILE A 213 -24.70 18.81 -28.22
C ILE A 213 -24.46 18.68 -26.70
N THR A 214 -25.53 18.47 -25.92
CA THR A 214 -25.39 18.33 -24.46
C THR A 214 -24.69 17.03 -24.10
N PHE A 215 -24.96 15.93 -24.80
CA PHE A 215 -24.23 14.68 -24.64
C PHE A 215 -22.73 14.87 -24.92
N PHE A 216 -22.37 15.49 -26.06
CA PHE A 216 -20.99 15.76 -26.42
C PHE A 216 -20.27 16.62 -25.36
N PHE A 217 -20.90 17.72 -24.93
CA PHE A 217 -20.28 18.63 -23.95
C PHE A 217 -20.06 17.96 -22.59
N PHE A 218 -21.08 17.31 -22.03
CA PHE A 218 -20.97 16.72 -20.70
C PHE A 218 -20.10 15.45 -20.69
N VAL A 219 -20.33 14.53 -21.63
CA VAL A 219 -19.68 13.21 -21.61
C VAL A 219 -18.27 13.27 -22.18
N ILE A 220 -18.10 13.89 -23.36
CA ILE A 220 -16.82 13.88 -24.07
C ILE A 220 -15.92 15.00 -23.56
N ILE A 221 -16.39 16.25 -23.57
CA ILE A 221 -15.54 17.39 -23.21
C ILE A 221 -15.25 17.45 -21.71
N ILE A 222 -16.25 17.26 -20.85
CA ILE A 222 -16.07 17.38 -19.40
C ILE A 222 -15.58 16.07 -18.77
N LEU A 223 -16.37 14.98 -18.85
CA LEU A 223 -16.07 13.77 -18.07
C LEU A 223 -14.80 13.04 -18.51
N LEU A 224 -14.53 12.92 -19.82
CA LEU A 224 -13.28 12.31 -20.28
C LEU A 224 -12.05 13.18 -19.95
N ALA A 225 -12.18 14.51 -20.01
CA ALA A 225 -11.11 15.42 -19.62
C ALA A 225 -10.81 15.34 -18.12
N ILE A 226 -11.83 15.15 -17.26
CA ILE A 226 -11.62 14.91 -15.82
C ILE A 226 -10.86 13.59 -15.61
N ILE A 227 -11.22 12.52 -16.30
CA ILE A 227 -10.52 11.22 -16.19
C ILE A 227 -9.04 11.36 -16.58
N GLN A 228 -8.74 12.04 -17.69
CA GLN A 228 -7.36 12.31 -18.11
C GLN A 228 -6.63 13.23 -17.12
N GLY A 229 -7.31 14.27 -16.63
CA GLY A 229 -6.79 15.21 -15.65
C GLY A 229 -6.37 14.53 -14.34
N LEU A 230 -7.18 13.59 -13.83
CA LEU A 230 -6.87 12.83 -12.62
C LEU A 230 -5.59 11.98 -12.77
N ILE A 231 -5.32 11.46 -13.97
CA ILE A 231 -4.10 10.71 -14.25
C ILE A 231 -2.88 11.64 -14.28
N ILE A 232 -3.00 12.80 -14.94
CA ILE A 232 -1.92 13.80 -15.00
C ILE A 232 -1.58 14.33 -13.61
N ASP A 233 -2.59 14.61 -12.80
CA ASP A 233 -2.45 15.07 -11.42
C ASP A 233 -1.70 14.04 -10.56
N ALA A 234 -2.07 12.76 -10.66
CA ALA A 234 -1.37 11.68 -9.96
C ALA A 234 0.11 11.55 -10.36
N PHE A 235 0.44 11.78 -11.63
CA PHE A 235 1.84 11.83 -12.08
C PHE A 235 2.58 13.04 -11.52
N GLY A 236 1.92 14.20 -11.42
CA GLY A 236 2.46 15.40 -10.78
C GLY A 236 2.77 15.15 -9.30
N GLU A 237 1.79 14.65 -8.54
CA GLU A 237 1.94 14.40 -7.11
C GLU A 237 3.07 13.41 -6.78
N LEU A 238 3.15 12.28 -7.51
CA LEU A 238 4.23 11.30 -7.30
C LEU A 238 5.61 11.87 -7.60
N ARG A 239 5.72 12.82 -8.54
CA ARG A 239 6.97 13.52 -8.82
C ARG A 239 7.32 14.46 -7.66
N ASP A 240 6.37 15.25 -7.19
CA ASP A 240 6.57 16.21 -6.11
C ASP A 240 6.92 15.50 -4.78
N GLN A 241 6.36 14.32 -4.52
CA GLN A 241 6.74 13.47 -3.37
C GLN A 241 8.19 13.00 -3.46
N LEU A 242 8.67 12.59 -4.65
CA LEU A 242 10.06 12.18 -4.82
C LEU A 242 11.03 13.36 -4.68
N GLU A 243 10.63 14.53 -5.18
CA GLU A 243 11.42 15.75 -5.10
C GLU A 243 11.52 16.28 -3.66
N SER A 244 10.41 16.31 -2.92
CA SER A 244 10.39 16.73 -1.51
C SER A 244 11.22 15.83 -0.59
N VAL A 245 11.16 14.50 -0.76
CA VAL A 245 12.00 13.57 0.02
C VAL A 245 13.49 13.81 -0.25
N LYS A 246 13.84 14.09 -1.51
CA LYS A 246 15.23 14.40 -1.88
C LYS A 246 15.68 15.73 -1.27
N GLU A 247 14.85 16.77 -1.38
CA GLU A 247 15.14 18.09 -0.84
C GLU A 247 15.29 18.07 0.69
N ASP A 248 14.43 17.34 1.41
CA ASP A 248 14.52 17.22 2.87
C ASP A 248 15.83 16.54 3.30
N MET A 249 16.26 15.48 2.60
CA MET A 249 17.54 14.83 2.88
C MET A 249 18.76 15.70 2.59
N GLU A 250 18.67 16.63 1.63
CA GLU A 250 19.76 17.54 1.25
C GLU A 250 19.78 18.83 2.09
N SER A 251 18.64 19.22 2.66
CA SER A 251 18.46 20.48 3.40
C SER A 251 18.47 20.32 4.91
N ASN A 252 18.07 19.16 5.45
CA ASN A 252 17.96 18.94 6.89
C ASN A 252 18.73 17.68 7.30
N CYS A 253 19.32 17.69 8.50
CA CYS A 253 19.86 16.46 9.07
C CYS A 253 18.71 15.57 9.57
N PHE A 254 18.61 14.34 9.07
CA PHE A 254 17.54 13.39 9.44
C PHE A 254 17.44 13.10 10.94
N ILE A 255 18.54 13.16 11.70
CA ILE A 255 18.56 12.80 13.12
C ILE A 255 18.18 13.97 14.02
N CYS A 256 18.81 15.13 13.83
CA CYS A 256 18.57 16.30 14.70
C CYS A 256 17.56 17.31 14.15
N GLY A 257 17.22 17.24 12.87
CA GLY A 257 16.29 18.16 12.21
C GLY A 257 16.82 19.58 12.04
N ILE A 258 18.12 19.82 12.28
CA ILE A 258 18.74 21.12 12.05
C ILE A 258 19.03 21.27 10.56
N GLY A 259 18.64 22.43 10.00
CA GLY A 259 18.84 22.76 8.60
C GLY A 259 20.30 23.02 8.23
N LYS A 260 20.63 22.78 6.98
CA LYS A 260 21.93 22.98 6.33
C LYS A 260 22.45 24.40 6.51
N ASP A 261 21.56 25.39 6.48
CA ASP A 261 21.88 26.81 6.69
C ASP A 261 22.65 27.07 7.99
N TYR A 262 22.38 26.30 9.04
CA TYR A 262 23.08 26.44 10.32
C TYR A 262 24.52 25.91 10.25
N PHE A 263 24.73 24.76 9.58
CA PHE A 263 26.02 24.09 9.53
C PHE A 263 26.97 24.71 8.50
N ASP A 264 26.42 25.20 7.38
CA ASP A 264 27.17 25.80 6.28
C ASP A 264 27.70 27.22 6.58
N LYS A 265 27.53 27.70 7.83
CA LYS A 265 28.36 28.78 8.38
C LYS A 265 29.86 28.47 8.29
N VAL A 266 30.22 27.18 8.25
CA VAL A 266 31.59 26.68 8.02
C VAL A 266 31.61 25.92 6.69
N PRO A 267 32.67 26.05 5.87
CA PRO A 267 32.76 25.34 4.59
C PRO A 267 32.60 23.83 4.78
N HIS A 268 31.70 23.23 4.00
CA HIS A 268 31.36 21.80 4.07
C HIS A 268 30.89 21.32 5.46
N GLY A 269 30.30 22.22 6.25
CA GLY A 269 29.84 21.91 7.60
C GLY A 269 28.72 20.87 7.62
N PHE A 270 27.74 20.99 6.72
CA PHE A 270 26.62 20.03 6.67
C PHE A 270 27.07 18.62 6.26
N ASP A 271 27.89 18.51 5.22
CA ASP A 271 28.41 17.21 4.76
C ASP A 271 29.22 16.51 5.85
N THR A 272 30.05 17.27 6.58
CA THR A 272 30.83 16.76 7.71
C THR A 272 29.92 16.29 8.84
N HIS A 273 28.89 17.07 9.18
CA HIS A 273 27.92 16.73 10.22
C HIS A 273 27.20 15.40 9.91
N VAL A 274 26.69 15.23 8.69
CA VAL A 274 25.97 14.00 8.29
C VAL A 274 26.91 12.79 8.21
N GLN A 275 28.16 12.97 7.77
CA GLN A 275 29.08 11.84 7.59
C GLN A 275 29.80 11.40 8.87
N GLN A 276 30.17 12.34 9.74
CA GLN A 276 31.03 12.09 10.92
C GLN A 276 30.24 12.11 12.22
N GLU A 277 29.27 13.02 12.39
CA GLU A 277 28.52 13.17 13.64
C GLU A 277 27.24 12.32 13.61
N HIS A 278 26.32 12.63 12.69
CA HIS A 278 25.00 11.99 12.58
C HIS A 278 24.90 11.04 11.39
N ASN A 279 25.87 10.14 11.29
CA ASN A 279 25.84 9.09 10.27
C ASN A 279 24.78 8.03 10.59
N LEU A 280 23.79 7.88 9.71
CA LEU A 280 22.68 6.95 9.90
C LEU A 280 23.15 5.50 10.13
N ALA A 281 24.24 5.07 9.48
CA ALA A 281 24.76 3.72 9.62
C ALA A 281 25.39 3.46 10.99
N ASN A 282 26.00 4.48 11.61
CA ASN A 282 26.65 4.34 12.91
C ASN A 282 25.64 4.04 14.02
N TYR A 283 24.41 4.55 13.95
CA TYR A 283 23.34 4.19 14.89
C TYR A 283 23.00 2.70 14.83
N MET A 284 22.94 2.12 13.63
CA MET A 284 22.70 0.69 13.45
C MET A 284 23.89 -0.13 13.97
N PHE A 285 25.12 0.27 13.67
CA PHE A 285 26.31 -0.42 14.17
C PHE A 285 26.45 -0.34 15.69
N PHE A 286 26.10 0.80 16.29
CA PHE A 286 26.08 0.96 17.74
C PHE A 286 25.06 0.04 18.42
N LEU A 287 23.85 -0.09 17.85
CA LEU A 287 22.87 -1.05 18.36
C LEU A 287 23.40 -2.49 18.26
N MET A 288 24.01 -2.86 17.13
CA MET A 288 24.63 -4.18 16.95
C MET A 288 25.80 -4.42 17.93
N HIS A 289 26.55 -3.37 18.28
CA HIS A 289 27.60 -3.44 19.29
C HIS A 289 27.04 -3.76 20.68
N LEU A 290 26.01 -3.04 21.13
CA LEU A 290 25.37 -3.28 22.42
C LEU A 290 24.79 -4.69 22.53
N ILE A 291 24.21 -5.19 21.43
CA ILE A 291 23.64 -6.53 21.33
C ILE A 291 24.67 -7.65 21.57
N ASN A 292 25.87 -7.50 21.01
CA ASN A 292 26.89 -8.55 21.01
C ASN A 292 27.83 -8.45 22.22
N LYS A 293 27.74 -7.36 22.99
CA LYS A 293 28.57 -7.10 24.16
C LYS A 293 27.87 -7.61 25.42
N PRO A 294 28.58 -8.27 26.36
CA PRO A 294 27.97 -8.78 27.58
C PRO A 294 27.54 -7.64 28.51
N ASP A 295 26.40 -7.83 29.19
CA ASP A 295 25.77 -6.82 30.06
C ASP A 295 26.70 -6.30 31.19
N THR A 296 27.69 -7.09 31.61
CA THR A 296 28.64 -6.73 32.66
C THR A 296 29.75 -5.77 32.21
N GLU A 297 29.94 -5.62 30.90
CA GLU A 297 31.02 -4.80 30.32
C GLU A 297 30.52 -3.46 29.77
N PHE A 298 29.23 -3.16 29.95
CA PHE A 298 28.69 -1.88 29.52
C PHE A 298 29.35 -0.72 30.27
N THR A 299 29.72 0.32 29.52
CA THR A 299 30.09 1.60 30.11
C THR A 299 28.86 2.29 30.70
N GLY A 300 29.05 3.36 31.49
CA GLY A 300 27.93 4.09 32.09
C GLY A 300 26.95 4.66 31.05
N GLN A 301 27.47 5.18 29.94
CA GLN A 301 26.66 5.73 28.84
C GLN A 301 25.94 4.61 28.06
N GLU A 302 26.63 3.50 27.78
CA GLU A 302 26.02 2.33 27.12
C GLU A 302 24.89 1.74 27.97
N THR A 303 25.09 1.63 29.29
CA THR A 303 24.08 1.15 30.24
C THR A 303 22.84 2.06 30.22
N TYR A 304 23.04 3.37 30.18
CA TYR A 304 21.95 4.34 30.08
C TYR A 304 21.11 4.15 28.81
N VAL A 305 21.76 4.07 27.65
CA VAL A 305 21.07 3.85 26.36
C VAL A 305 20.41 2.48 26.30
N TRP A 306 21.05 1.44 26.82
CA TRP A 306 20.48 0.09 26.88
C TRP A 306 19.21 0.05 27.73
N ASN A 307 19.21 0.71 28.89
CA ASN A 307 18.03 0.82 29.75
C ASN A 307 16.87 1.54 29.04
N MET A 308 17.14 2.66 28.36
CA MET A 308 16.15 3.37 27.55
C MET A 308 15.59 2.48 26.42
N TYR A 309 16.46 1.76 25.73
CA TYR A 309 16.08 0.83 24.67
C TYR A 309 15.15 -0.28 25.17
N GLN A 310 15.43 -0.87 26.34
CA GLN A 310 14.55 -1.86 26.97
C GLN A 310 13.20 -1.28 27.40
N GLN A 311 13.19 -0.01 27.84
CA GLN A 311 11.98 0.72 28.21
C GLN A 311 11.18 1.22 26.99
N ARG A 312 11.73 1.11 25.77
CA ARG A 312 11.18 1.69 24.53
C ARG A 312 11.00 3.22 24.61
N CYS A 313 11.92 3.87 25.32
CA CYS A 313 12.04 5.33 25.38
C CYS A 313 13.15 5.77 24.41
N TRP A 314 12.89 6.83 23.63
CA TRP A 314 13.74 7.28 22.53
C TRP A 314 14.34 8.67 22.76
N ASP A 315 14.30 9.15 24.01
CA ASP A 315 14.68 10.52 24.38
C ASP A 315 16.19 10.77 24.28
N PHE A 316 16.99 9.71 24.10
CA PHE A 316 18.44 9.82 23.92
C PHE A 316 18.85 10.28 22.50
N PHE A 317 17.92 10.39 21.55
CA PHE A 317 18.21 10.96 20.23
C PHE A 317 18.32 12.49 20.33
N PRO A 318 19.30 13.12 19.65
CA PRO A 318 19.55 14.57 19.73
C PRO A 318 18.59 15.36 18.85
N VAL A 319 17.27 15.29 19.12
CA VAL A 319 16.26 15.98 18.31
C VAL A 319 16.26 17.48 18.65
N GLY A 320 16.45 18.32 17.64
CA GLY A 320 16.46 19.78 17.76
C GLY A 320 17.78 20.38 18.28
N ASP A 321 18.77 19.54 18.60
CA ASP A 321 20.07 19.97 19.10
C ASP A 321 21.21 19.12 18.52
N CYS A 322 22.44 19.61 18.61
CA CYS A 322 23.62 18.85 18.24
C CYS A 322 24.82 19.33 19.06
N PHE A 323 25.87 18.51 19.12
CA PHE A 323 27.06 18.80 19.92
C PHE A 323 27.58 20.22 19.68
N ARG A 324 27.75 20.62 18.42
CA ARG A 324 28.24 21.96 18.08
C ARG A 324 27.32 23.09 18.58
N LYS A 325 26.00 22.92 18.48
CA LYS A 325 25.03 23.93 18.87
C LYS A 325 24.95 24.10 20.38
N GLN A 326 25.03 23.00 21.12
CA GLN A 326 25.07 23.02 22.58
C GLN A 326 26.32 23.72 23.13
N TYR A 327 27.47 23.53 22.47
CA TYR A 327 28.77 24.08 22.90
C TYR A 327 29.23 25.29 22.07
N GLU A 328 28.34 25.95 21.32
CA GLU A 328 28.71 27.03 20.39
C GLU A 328 29.38 28.20 21.14
N ASP A 329 28.84 28.60 22.29
CA ASP A 329 29.38 29.71 23.11
C ASP A 329 30.73 29.36 23.77
N GLU A 330 30.93 28.10 24.13
CA GLU A 330 32.18 27.64 24.76
C GLU A 330 33.30 27.45 23.72
N LEU A 331 32.96 26.94 22.52
CA LEU A 331 33.90 26.64 21.44
C LEU A 331 34.25 27.86 20.59
N SER A 332 33.35 28.83 20.46
CA SER A 332 33.61 30.09 19.73
C SER A 332 34.52 31.06 20.49
N GLY A 333 34.88 30.71 21.72
CA GLY A 333 35.70 31.53 22.61
C GLY A 333 34.83 32.59 23.25
N GLY A 334 34.61 32.46 24.57
CA GLY A 334 33.98 33.50 25.37
C GLY A 334 34.67 34.85 25.15
N GLY A 335 34.05 35.70 24.34
CA GLY A 335 34.34 37.12 24.24
C GLY A 335 33.73 37.83 25.43
N GLY A 336 34.36 37.67 26.59
CA GLY A 336 34.23 38.56 27.75
C GLY A 336 35.50 39.39 27.91
#